data_AF-A0A968CY57-F1
#
_entry.id   AF-A0A968CY57-F1
#
_cell.length_a   1.000
_cell.length_b   1.000
_cell.length_c   1.000
_cell.angle_alpha   90.00
_cell.angle_beta   90.00
_cell.angle_gamma   90.00
#
_symmetry.space_group_name_H-M   'P 1'
#
loop_
_entity.id
_entity.type
_entity.pdbx_description
1 polymer ?
#
loop_
_entity_poly.entity_id
_entity_poly.type
_entity_poly.pdbx_seq_one_letter_code
_entity_poly.pdbx_strand_id
1 'polypeptide(L)'
;MWMPYLNVIEEKAPNALLVFDKFHIVRHLMEAVDRVRRSEIAQKGKEHKQLMKHTRYIWLKNPWNLTDKQKVKLGSLEKLNLKINRAYLLKEAFRNLWFYKTAGWANRYLNQWFWWATHSRLEPLRKFAWMIRRHEDNILSYFKLPITNASVEGLNNKAKI
;
A
#
# COMPACT_ATOMS: atom_id res chain seq x y z
N MET A 1 -3.58 -10.40 6.54
CA MET A 1 -2.61 -11.41 7.01
C MET A 1 -3.36 -12.46 7.79
N TRP A 2 -3.04 -13.74 7.62
CA TRP A 2 -3.83 -14.86 8.15
C TRP A 2 -3.37 -15.20 9.57
N MET A 3 -4.15 -14.83 10.59
CA MET A 3 -3.78 -14.98 12.00
C MET A 3 -3.50 -16.44 12.44
N PRO A 4 -4.23 -17.46 11.96
CA PRO A 4 -3.93 -18.85 12.33
C PRO A 4 -2.51 -19.29 11.97
N TYR A 5 -1.96 -18.80 10.86
CA TYR A 5 -0.58 -19.07 10.47
C TYR A 5 0.44 -18.47 11.44
N LEU A 6 0.16 -17.25 11.93
CA LEU A 6 1.02 -16.59 12.90
C LEU A 6 1.06 -17.35 14.21
N ASN A 7 -0.11 -17.76 14.70
CA ASN A 7 -0.24 -18.53 15.94
C ASN A 7 0.52 -19.86 15.87
N VAL A 8 0.45 -20.58 14.74
CA VAL A 8 1.17 -21.84 14.55
C VAL A 8 2.70 -21.62 14.51
N ILE A 9 3.18 -20.53 13.91
CA ILE A 9 4.62 -20.20 13.91
C ILE A 9 5.08 -19.86 15.32
N GLU A 10 4.33 -19.05 16.06
CA GLU A 10 4.66 -18.72 17.45
C GLU A 10 4.72 -19.96 18.34
N GLU A 11 3.83 -20.93 18.11
CA GLU A 11 3.81 -22.20 18.87
C GLU A 11 4.93 -23.17 18.47
N LYS A 12 5.18 -23.35 17.17
CA LYS A 12 6.08 -24.40 16.65
C LYS A 12 7.51 -23.94 16.41
N ALA A 13 7.73 -22.63 16.26
CA ALA A 13 9.03 -22.04 15.99
C ALA A 13 9.18 -20.69 16.73
N PRO A 14 9.17 -20.70 18.07
CA PRO A 14 9.13 -19.48 18.89
C PRO A 14 10.36 -18.57 18.71
N ASN A 15 11.48 -19.13 18.24
CA ASN A 15 12.72 -18.40 17.98
C ASN A 15 12.80 -17.86 16.53
N ALA A 16 11.82 -18.14 15.68
CA ALA A 16 11.82 -17.67 14.30
C ALA A 16 11.47 -16.18 14.23
N LEU A 17 12.26 -15.40 13.48
CA LEU A 17 11.90 -14.03 13.17
C LEU A 17 10.84 -14.01 12.07
N LEU A 18 9.62 -13.60 12.42
CA LEU A 18 8.57 -13.39 11.43
C LEU A 18 8.83 -12.09 10.66
N VAL A 19 9.01 -12.21 9.35
CA VAL A 19 9.16 -11.06 8.44
C VAL A 19 7.97 -11.03 7.50
N PHE A 20 7.19 -9.94 7.54
CA PHE A 20 6.09 -9.79 6.61
C PHE A 20 6.56 -9.45 5.20
N ASP A 21 5.99 -10.18 4.25
CA ASP A 21 6.27 -9.96 2.85
C ASP A 21 5.70 -8.62 2.35
N LYS A 22 6.57 -7.86 1.68
CA LYS A 22 6.28 -6.53 1.14
C LYS A 22 5.13 -6.55 0.13
N PHE A 23 5.01 -7.60 -0.68
CA PHE A 23 3.99 -7.65 -1.72
C PHE A 23 2.58 -7.72 -1.12
N HIS A 24 2.37 -8.52 -0.07
CA HIS A 24 1.06 -8.57 0.61
C HIS A 24 0.67 -7.23 1.22
N ILE A 25 1.63 -6.50 1.80
CA ILE A 25 1.40 -5.15 2.34
C ILE A 25 0.99 -4.18 1.23
N VAL A 26 1.76 -4.16 0.14
CA VAL A 26 1.50 -3.26 -1.01
C VAL A 26 0.18 -3.61 -1.69
N ARG A 27 -0.18 -4.90 -1.79
CA ARG A 27 -1.47 -5.34 -2.31
C ARG A 27 -2.65 -4.77 -1.51
N HIS A 28 -2.60 -4.89 -0.18
CA HIS A 28 -3.64 -4.32 0.68
C HIS A 28 -3.74 -2.79 0.55
N LEU A 29 -2.60 -2.11 0.36
CA LEU A 29 -2.59 -0.67 0.10
C LEU A 29 -3.26 -0.33 -1.24
N MET A 30 -2.92 -1.04 -2.31
CA MET A 30 -3.54 -0.87 -3.63
C MET A 30 -5.06 -1.11 -3.58
N GLU A 31 -5.50 -2.12 -2.86
CA GLU A 31 -6.92 -2.38 -2.62
C GLU A 31 -7.61 -1.22 -1.89
N ALA A 32 -6.96 -0.65 -0.88
CA ALA A 32 -7.48 0.51 -0.14
C ALA A 32 -7.61 1.76 -1.05
N VAL A 33 -6.61 2.03 -1.90
CA VAL A 33 -6.65 3.12 -2.89
C VAL A 33 -7.79 2.92 -3.89
N ASP A 34 -7.95 1.72 -4.43
CA ASP A 34 -9.05 1.45 -5.37
C ASP A 34 -10.44 1.52 -4.71
N ARG A 35 -10.54 1.16 -3.42
CA ARG A 35 -11.78 1.38 -2.65
C ARG A 35 -12.11 2.87 -2.54
N VAL A 36 -11.13 3.75 -2.26
CA VAL A 36 -11.36 5.21 -2.26
C VAL A 36 -11.89 5.67 -3.61
N ARG A 37 -11.28 5.22 -4.71
CA ARG A 37 -11.72 5.55 -6.07
C ARG A 37 -13.18 5.16 -6.30
N ARG A 38 -13.56 3.94 -5.91
CA ARG A 38 -14.93 3.43 -6.07
C ARG A 38 -15.93 4.20 -5.20
N SER A 39 -15.59 4.47 -3.94
CA SER A 39 -16.43 5.26 -3.04
C SER A 39 -16.63 6.68 -3.54
N GLU A 40 -15.59 7.33 -4.08
CA GLU A 40 -15.71 8.67 -4.64
C GLU A 40 -16.63 8.70 -5.87
N ILE A 41 -16.50 7.72 -6.77
CA ILE A 41 -17.39 7.56 -7.94
C ILE A 41 -18.84 7.37 -7.50
N ALA A 42 -19.08 6.52 -6.50
CA ALA A 42 -20.42 6.28 -5.98
C ALA A 42 -21.04 7.54 -5.36
N GLN A 43 -20.24 8.35 -4.66
CA GLN A 43 -20.70 9.59 -4.00
C GLN A 43 -21.00 10.74 -4.98
N LYS A 44 -20.25 10.84 -6.08
CA LYS A 44 -20.31 12.01 -7.00
C LYS A 44 -21.12 11.76 -8.30
N GLY A 45 -21.67 10.57 -8.50
CA GLY A 45 -22.59 10.29 -9.59
C GLY A 45 -21.96 10.13 -10.99
N LYS A 46 -22.80 10.27 -12.03
CA LYS A 46 -22.48 9.88 -13.41
C LYS A 46 -21.36 10.70 -14.06
N GLU A 47 -21.35 12.01 -13.88
CA GLU A 47 -20.32 12.89 -14.47
C GLU A 47 -18.93 12.58 -13.90
N HIS A 48 -18.84 12.40 -12.58
CA HIS A 48 -17.59 12.00 -11.94
C HIS A 48 -17.14 10.61 -12.38
N LYS A 49 -18.07 9.67 -12.59
CA LYS A 49 -17.77 8.35 -13.16
C LYS A 49 -17.11 8.48 -14.53
N GLN A 50 -17.59 9.39 -15.37
CA GLN A 50 -17.02 9.64 -16.69
C GLN A 50 -15.63 10.26 -16.60
N LEU A 51 -15.42 11.24 -15.71
CA LEU A 51 -14.10 11.82 -15.42
C LEU A 51 -13.09 10.73 -14.99
N MET A 52 -13.53 9.78 -14.17
CA MET A 52 -12.72 8.71 -13.61
C MET A 52 -12.56 7.49 -14.53
N LYS A 53 -13.16 7.50 -15.72
CA LYS A 53 -13.06 6.40 -16.69
C LYS A 53 -11.61 6.20 -17.13
N HIS A 54 -11.17 4.94 -17.20
CA HIS A 54 -9.79 4.55 -17.56
C HIS A 54 -8.68 5.09 -16.64
N THR A 55 -9.01 5.63 -15.46
CA THR A 55 -8.00 6.18 -14.54
C THR A 55 -7.44 5.18 -13.54
N ARG A 56 -8.05 3.97 -13.38
CA ARG A 56 -7.67 3.00 -12.33
C ARG A 56 -6.16 2.77 -12.23
N TYR A 57 -5.52 2.47 -13.35
CA TYR A 57 -4.08 2.16 -13.37
C TYR A 57 -3.18 3.38 -13.21
N ILE A 58 -3.69 4.59 -13.41
CA ILE A 58 -2.95 5.82 -13.09
C ILE A 58 -2.64 5.85 -11.59
N TRP A 59 -3.61 5.49 -10.76
CA TRP A 59 -3.48 5.52 -9.31
C TRP A 59 -2.68 4.34 -8.74
N LEU A 60 -2.73 3.18 -9.40
CA LEU A 60 -2.17 1.94 -8.86
C LEU A 60 -0.73 1.66 -9.30
N LYS A 61 -0.35 2.03 -10.53
CA LYS A 61 1.02 1.83 -11.02
C LYS A 61 2.02 2.70 -10.27
N ASN A 62 3.30 2.32 -10.37
CA ASN A 62 4.38 3.24 -10.04
C ASN A 62 4.47 4.37 -11.08
N PRO A 63 4.91 5.59 -10.70
CA PRO A 63 4.98 6.73 -11.62
C PRO A 63 5.82 6.47 -12.87
N TRP A 64 6.94 5.75 -12.74
CA TRP A 64 7.81 5.40 -13.87
C TRP A 64 7.21 4.36 -14.82
N ASN A 65 6.13 3.67 -14.42
CA ASN A 65 5.41 2.70 -15.25
C ASN A 65 4.17 3.32 -15.95
N LEU A 66 3.95 4.62 -15.79
CA LEU A 66 2.88 5.34 -16.45
C LEU A 66 3.25 5.63 -17.92
N THR A 67 2.30 5.40 -18.82
CA THR A 67 2.45 5.87 -20.21
C THR A 67 2.34 7.39 -20.27
N ASP A 68 2.82 8.03 -21.34
CA ASP A 68 2.78 9.50 -21.42
C ASP A 68 1.35 10.04 -21.41
N LYS A 69 0.41 9.33 -22.04
CA LYS A 69 -1.03 9.62 -21.93
C LYS A 69 -1.53 9.56 -20.49
N GLN A 70 -1.05 8.59 -19.69
CA GLN A 70 -1.40 8.48 -18.28
C GLN A 70 -0.79 9.60 -17.44
N LYS A 71 0.46 10.01 -17.70
CA LYS A 71 1.12 11.14 -17.02
C LYS A 71 0.39 12.46 -17.25
N VAL A 72 0.04 12.76 -18.51
CA VAL A 72 -0.74 13.96 -18.86
C VAL A 72 -2.09 13.94 -18.15
N LYS A 73 -2.79 12.79 -18.17
CA LYS A 73 -4.06 12.66 -17.48
C LYS A 73 -3.93 12.82 -15.97
N LEU A 74 -2.89 12.25 -15.34
CA LEU A 74 -2.61 12.44 -13.91
C LEU A 74 -2.45 13.93 -13.57
N GLY A 75 -1.62 14.67 -14.31
CA GLY A 75 -1.40 16.09 -14.05
C GLY A 75 -2.67 16.95 -14.18
N SER A 76 -3.62 16.55 -15.03
CA SER A 76 -4.95 17.20 -15.07
C SER A 76 -5.83 16.84 -13.87
N LEU A 77 -5.83 15.58 -13.44
CA LEU A 77 -6.64 15.09 -12.31
C LEU A 77 -6.14 15.61 -10.96
N GLU A 78 -4.83 15.85 -10.83
CA GLU A 78 -4.22 16.37 -9.61
C GLU A 78 -4.77 17.76 -9.21
N LYS A 79 -5.19 18.55 -10.21
CA LYS A 79 -5.76 19.89 -10.03
C LYS A 79 -7.20 19.89 -9.49
N LEU A 80 -7.87 18.74 -9.46
CA LEU A 80 -9.31 18.65 -9.18
C LEU A 80 -9.66 18.36 -7.71
N ASN A 81 -8.70 18.50 -6.78
CA ASN A 81 -8.87 18.25 -5.34
C ASN A 81 -9.63 16.94 -5.02
N LEU A 82 -9.28 15.86 -5.70
CA LEU A 82 -9.98 14.58 -5.58
C LEU A 82 -9.52 13.79 -4.34
N LYS A 83 -10.44 13.07 -3.70
CA LYS A 83 -10.14 12.14 -2.60
C LYS A 83 -9.17 11.05 -3.06
N ILE A 84 -9.34 10.55 -4.29
CA ILE A 84 -8.44 9.57 -4.88
C ILE A 84 -7.02 10.11 -5.08
N ASN A 85 -6.87 11.41 -5.38
CA ASN A 85 -5.54 12.01 -5.51
C ASN A 85 -4.79 11.97 -4.17
N ARG A 86 -5.48 12.31 -3.07
CA ARG A 86 -4.92 12.16 -1.72
C ARG A 86 -4.55 10.71 -1.39
N ALA A 87 -5.39 9.74 -1.78
CA ALA A 87 -5.09 8.32 -1.60
C ALA A 87 -3.84 7.90 -2.39
N TYR A 88 -3.70 8.39 -3.62
CA TYR A 88 -2.53 8.15 -4.47
C TYR A 88 -1.25 8.73 -3.84
N LEU A 89 -1.29 9.97 -3.35
CA LEU A 89 -0.14 10.58 -2.67
C LEU A 89 0.25 9.81 -1.40
N LEU A 90 -0.72 9.33 -0.61
CA LEU A 90 -0.43 8.46 0.55
C LEU A 90 0.21 7.14 0.13
N LYS A 91 -0.22 6.56 -0.99
CA LYS A 91 0.38 5.34 -1.55
C LYS A 91 1.82 5.57 -1.97
N GLU A 92 2.08 6.66 -2.70
CA GLU A 92 3.43 7.03 -3.13
C GLU A 92 4.34 7.36 -1.93
N ALA A 93 3.82 8.05 -0.93
CA ALA A 93 4.55 8.29 0.32
C ALA A 93 4.88 6.96 1.02
N PHE A 94 3.92 6.03 1.16
CA PHE A 94 4.17 4.75 1.84
C PHE A 94 5.33 3.96 1.21
N ARG A 95 5.54 4.08 -0.10
CA ARG A 95 6.66 3.43 -0.80
C ARG A 95 8.01 3.81 -0.19
N ASN A 96 8.14 5.04 0.32
CA ASN A 96 9.41 5.53 0.87
C ASN A 96 9.87 4.75 2.10
N LEU A 97 8.96 4.05 2.78
CA LEU A 97 9.29 3.14 3.87
C LEU A 97 10.39 2.15 3.47
N TRP A 98 10.37 1.65 2.23
CA TRP A 98 11.29 0.62 1.76
C TRP A 98 12.68 1.13 1.37
N PHE A 99 12.92 2.45 1.39
CA PHE A 99 14.24 3.02 1.13
C PHE A 99 15.05 3.26 2.41
N TYR A 100 14.46 3.06 3.58
CA TYR A 100 15.18 3.16 4.85
C TYR A 100 16.11 1.95 5.06
N LYS A 101 17.30 2.21 5.60
CA LYS A 101 18.33 1.18 5.85
C LYS A 101 18.31 0.64 7.29
N THR A 102 17.65 1.32 8.22
CA THR A 102 17.60 0.90 9.62
C THR A 102 16.17 0.92 10.14
N ALA A 103 15.87 -0.01 11.05
CA ALA A 103 14.55 -0.14 11.65
C ALA A 103 14.12 1.12 12.41
N GLY A 104 15.05 1.82 13.07
CA GLY A 104 14.75 3.06 13.80
C GLY A 104 14.23 4.18 12.90
N TRP A 105 14.89 4.42 11.76
CA TRP A 105 14.44 5.43 10.81
C TRP A 105 13.14 5.01 10.10
N ALA A 106 13.01 3.73 9.74
CA ALA A 106 11.78 3.19 9.17
C ALA A 106 10.59 3.35 10.13
N ASN A 107 10.78 3.07 11.43
CA ASN A 107 9.76 3.23 12.46
C ASN A 107 9.32 4.70 12.61
N ARG A 108 10.27 5.63 12.67
CA ARG A 108 9.96 7.08 12.74
C ARG A 108 9.13 7.52 11.53
N TYR A 109 9.50 7.08 10.34
CA TYR A 109 8.76 7.38 9.12
C TYR A 109 7.36 6.74 9.13
N LEU A 110 7.26 5.48 9.56
CA LEU A 110 6.00 4.76 9.61
C LEU A 110 5.00 5.42 10.56
N ASN A 111 5.47 5.92 11.70
CA ASN A 111 4.66 6.70 12.64
C ASN A 111 4.13 8.00 12.01
N GLN A 112 4.98 8.74 11.30
CA GLN A 112 4.57 9.94 10.57
C GLN A 112 3.54 9.62 9.48
N TRP A 113 3.81 8.58 8.68
CA TRP A 113 2.90 8.14 7.64
C TRP A 113 1.55 7.68 8.20
N PHE A 114 1.55 6.95 9.32
CA PHE A 114 0.35 6.51 10.02
C PHE A 114 -0.51 7.72 10.44
N TRP A 115 0.12 8.78 10.95
CA TRP A 115 -0.59 10.01 11.30
C TRP A 115 -1.26 10.64 10.07
N TRP A 116 -0.55 10.78 8.94
CA TRP A 116 -1.14 11.28 7.69
C TRP A 116 -2.31 10.41 7.22
N ALA A 117 -2.16 9.09 7.23
CA ALA A 117 -3.16 8.16 6.74
C ALA A 117 -4.44 8.17 7.59
N THR A 118 -4.31 8.23 8.92
CA THR A 118 -5.44 8.28 9.86
C THR A 118 -6.20 9.61 9.82
N HIS A 119 -5.51 10.72 9.56
CA HIS A 119 -6.10 12.06 9.45
C HIS A 119 -6.53 12.43 8.02
N SER A 120 -6.31 11.54 7.05
CA SER A 120 -6.64 11.78 5.63
C SER A 120 -8.13 11.93 5.32
N ARG A 121 -9.01 11.53 6.26
CA ARG A 121 -10.47 11.37 6.08
C ARG A 121 -10.83 10.36 4.98
N LEU A 122 -9.95 9.38 4.75
CA LEU A 122 -10.16 8.29 3.79
C LEU A 122 -10.29 6.96 4.54
N GLU A 123 -11.52 6.54 4.80
CA GLU A 123 -11.81 5.36 5.62
C GLU A 123 -11.07 4.08 5.18
N PRO A 124 -10.95 3.74 3.87
CA PRO A 124 -10.16 2.59 3.45
C PRO A 124 -8.67 2.68 3.82
N LEU A 125 -8.06 3.87 3.71
CA LEU A 125 -6.65 4.08 4.06
C LEU A 125 -6.45 4.09 5.57
N ARG A 126 -7.41 4.63 6.33
CA ARG A 126 -7.41 4.56 7.80
C ARG A 126 -7.42 3.11 8.27
N LYS A 127 -8.29 2.27 7.71
CA LYS A 127 -8.33 0.82 8.03
C LYS A 127 -7.02 0.12 7.70
N PHE A 128 -6.42 0.44 6.55
CA PHE A 128 -5.10 -0.07 6.18
C PHE A 128 -4.02 0.37 7.18
N ALA A 129 -3.99 1.65 7.57
CA ALA A 129 -3.01 2.16 8.54
C ALA A 129 -3.10 1.44 9.89
N TRP A 130 -4.31 1.16 10.38
CA TRP A 130 -4.51 0.37 11.60
C TRP A 130 -4.10 -1.10 11.44
N MET A 131 -4.27 -1.68 10.26
CA MET A 131 -3.72 -3.01 9.97
C MET A 131 -2.19 -2.99 10.06
N ILE A 132 -1.53 -1.99 9.48
CA ILE A 132 -0.07 -1.83 9.57
C ILE A 132 0.39 -1.67 11.02
N ARG A 133 -0.30 -0.82 11.80
CA ARG A 133 0.02 -0.60 13.21
C ARG A 133 -0.01 -1.87 14.05
N ARG A 134 -1.03 -2.74 13.86
CA ARG A 134 -1.13 -4.03 14.57
C ARG A 134 0.00 -5.02 14.27
N HIS A 135 0.73 -4.78 13.19
CA HIS A 135 1.73 -5.68 12.65
C HIS A 135 3.09 -4.97 12.51
N GLU A 136 3.26 -3.83 13.17
CA GLU A 136 4.39 -2.92 13.00
C GLU A 136 5.72 -3.60 13.32
N ASP A 137 5.80 -4.36 14.41
CA ASP A 137 7.03 -5.06 14.82
C ASP A 137 7.52 -6.04 13.74
N ASN A 138 6.61 -6.83 13.19
CA ASN A 138 6.91 -7.81 12.13
C ASN A 138 7.25 -7.13 10.79
N ILE A 139 6.72 -5.93 10.53
CA ILE A 139 7.11 -5.13 9.37
C ILE A 139 8.52 -4.55 9.57
N LEU A 140 8.82 -4.07 10.77
CA LEU A 140 10.12 -3.49 11.10
C LEU A 140 11.25 -4.54 11.17
N SER A 141 10.91 -5.80 11.45
CA SER A 141 11.83 -6.94 11.37
C SER A 141 12.51 -7.08 10.01
N TYR A 142 11.83 -6.72 8.92
CA TYR A 142 12.41 -6.66 7.57
C TYR A 142 13.67 -5.78 7.50
N PHE A 143 13.73 -4.70 8.27
CA PHE A 143 14.86 -3.78 8.26
C PHE A 143 16.00 -4.20 9.19
N LYS A 144 15.78 -5.21 10.04
CA LYS A 144 16.82 -5.81 10.89
C LYS A 144 17.54 -6.95 10.14
N LEU A 145 16.79 -7.70 9.35
CA LEU A 145 17.29 -8.75 8.47
C LEU A 145 16.65 -8.56 7.09
N PRO A 146 17.33 -7.97 6.10
CA PRO A 146 16.79 -7.71 4.77
C PRO A 146 16.68 -9.00 3.94
N ILE A 147 15.86 -9.95 4.42
CA ILE A 147 15.51 -11.17 3.71
C ILE A 147 14.33 -10.82 2.82
N THR A 148 14.53 -10.92 1.50
CA THR A 148 13.48 -10.65 0.51
C THR A 148 12.90 -11.96 0.01
N ASN A 149 11.57 -12.06 -0.05
CA ASN A 149 10.87 -13.21 -0.65
C ASN A 149 10.83 -13.17 -2.19
N ALA A 150 11.64 -12.33 -2.82
CA ALA A 150 11.65 -12.13 -4.28
C ALA A 150 11.85 -13.45 -5.06
N SER A 151 12.67 -14.36 -4.53
CA SER A 151 12.89 -15.69 -5.10
C SER A 151 11.63 -16.58 -5.04
N VAL A 152 10.87 -16.50 -3.93
CA VAL A 152 9.61 -17.25 -3.75
C VAL A 152 8.50 -16.69 -4.63
N GLU A 153 8.46 -15.37 -4.83
CA GLU A 153 7.52 -14.73 -5.77
C GLU A 153 7.80 -15.10 -7.23
N GLY A 154 9.07 -15.21 -7.62
CA GLY A 154 9.46 -15.70 -8.93
C GLY A 154 8.94 -17.12 -9.20
N LEU A 155 8.93 -17.97 -8.16
CA LEU A 155 8.37 -19.33 -8.23
C LEU A 155 6.83 -19.32 -8.27
N ASN A 156 6.17 -18.49 -7.47
CA ASN A 156 4.71 -18.37 -7.47
C ASN A 156 4.12 -17.85 -8.79
N ASN A 157 4.84 -17.00 -9.51
CA ASN A 157 4.43 -16.57 -10.85
C ASN A 157 4.62 -17.66 -11.91
N LYS A 158 5.62 -18.54 -11.76
CA LYS A 158 5.81 -19.69 -12.65
C LYS A 158 4.79 -20.80 -12.43
N ALA A 159 4.36 -21.02 -11.19
CA ALA A 159 3.35 -22.05 -10.86
C ALA A 159 1.90 -21.65 -11.23
N LYS A 160 1.68 -20.40 -11.66
CA LYS A 160 0.39 -19.89 -12.14
C LYS A 160 0.23 -19.90 -13.66
N ILE A 161 1.26 -20.35 -14.39
CA ILE A 161 1.23 -20.55 -15.84
C ILE A 161 0.96 -22.03 -16.12
#